data_AF-A0A3C1S9D7-F1
#
_entry.id   AF-A0A3C1S9D7-F1
#
_cell.length_a   1.000
_cell.length_b   1.000
_cell.length_c   1.000
_cell.angle_alpha   90.00
_cell.angle_beta   90.00
_cell.angle_gamma   90.00
#
_symmetry.space_group_name_H-M   'P 1'
#
loop_
_entity.id
_entity.type
_entity.pdbx_description
1 polymer ?
#
loop_
_entity_poly.entity_id
_entity_poly.type
_entity_poly.pdbx_seq_one_letter_code
_entity_poly.pdbx_strand_id
1 'polypeptide(L)'
;MNPPKCNENDYINFLMATQKVFSCTEAGKVQPDAANAPCHDSINRLLYRLCPNTEALRDESGKFVDLNSGVLIVDDSTSDKPYAQKIEIVTRHRSGRHHAVVKDGDIEYRATDDLETDELRRLQLADYSRRIEEYHRGLKQFCGAERSQVRLAEARRNHIGLSIRAFLRFGVFSLKTGYSWFEAKTRIIRDAVKNYLANPVYVLSPTA
;
A
#
# COMPACT_ATOMS: atom_id res chain seq x y z
N MET A 1 -16.02 -28.71 -7.02
CA MET A 1 -15.50 -27.65 -6.11
C MET A 1 -16.25 -26.37 -6.45
N ASN A 2 -16.86 -25.67 -5.49
CA ASN A 2 -17.60 -24.43 -5.80
C ASN A 2 -16.64 -23.36 -6.34
N PRO A 3 -17.06 -22.57 -7.34
CA PRO A 3 -16.23 -21.49 -7.86
C PRO A 3 -15.91 -20.49 -6.74
N PRO A 4 -14.74 -19.85 -6.80
CA PRO A 4 -14.40 -18.84 -5.81
C PRO A 4 -15.36 -17.66 -5.85
N LYS A 5 -15.76 -17.20 -4.67
CA LYS A 5 -16.70 -16.07 -4.54
C LYS A 5 -16.06 -14.71 -4.75
N CYS A 6 -14.74 -14.61 -4.60
CA CYS A 6 -13.97 -13.38 -4.77
C CYS A 6 -12.66 -13.64 -5.52
N ASN A 7 -12.17 -12.60 -6.18
CA ASN A 7 -10.92 -12.58 -6.92
C ASN A 7 -9.98 -11.49 -6.39
N GLU A 8 -8.80 -11.38 -7.00
CA GLU A 8 -7.76 -10.41 -6.62
C GLU A 8 -8.23 -8.96 -6.73
N ASN A 9 -8.97 -8.61 -7.79
CA ASN A 9 -9.44 -7.24 -8.02
C ASN A 9 -10.47 -6.83 -6.95
N ASP A 10 -11.32 -7.75 -6.49
CA ASP A 10 -12.27 -7.46 -5.40
C ASP A 10 -11.52 -7.07 -4.12
N TYR A 11 -10.45 -7.81 -3.79
CA TYR A 11 -9.63 -7.50 -2.63
C TYR A 11 -8.79 -6.23 -2.82
N ILE A 12 -8.26 -6.00 -4.02
CA ILE A 12 -7.55 -4.76 -4.36
C ILE A 12 -8.46 -3.54 -4.21
N ASN A 13 -9.70 -3.61 -4.71
CA ASN A 13 -10.69 -2.54 -4.56
C ASN A 13 -11.02 -2.30 -3.08
N PHE A 14 -11.15 -3.37 -2.29
CA PHE A 14 -11.27 -3.26 -0.84
C PHE A 14 -10.07 -2.52 -0.21
N LEU A 15 -8.82 -2.88 -0.57
CA LEU A 15 -7.61 -2.22 -0.04
C LEU A 15 -7.54 -0.74 -0.43
N MET A 16 -8.03 -0.37 -1.61
CA MET A 16 -8.11 1.03 -2.05
C MET A 16 -9.16 1.82 -1.24
N ALA A 17 -10.34 1.22 -1.01
CA ALA A 17 -11.47 1.91 -0.39
C ALA A 17 -11.43 1.94 1.14
N THR A 18 -10.93 0.88 1.79
CA THR A 18 -10.92 0.78 3.27
C THR A 18 -10.01 1.82 3.91
N GLN A 19 -10.44 2.39 5.04
CA GLN A 19 -9.75 3.52 5.68
C GLN A 19 -8.92 3.10 6.90
N LYS A 20 -9.49 2.24 7.75
CA LYS A 20 -8.90 1.92 9.06
C LYS A 20 -8.59 0.45 9.23
N VAL A 21 -9.55 -0.41 8.85
CA VAL A 21 -9.51 -1.84 9.17
C VAL A 21 -9.20 -2.65 7.92
N PHE A 22 -8.04 -3.32 7.92
CA PHE A 22 -7.53 -4.14 6.82
C PHE A 22 -7.61 -5.63 7.19
N SER A 23 -8.81 -6.10 7.53
CA SER A 23 -9.07 -7.48 7.94
C SER A 23 -9.99 -8.19 6.96
N CYS A 24 -9.90 -9.53 6.90
CA CYS A 24 -10.81 -10.34 6.10
C CYS A 24 -12.26 -10.22 6.60
N THR A 25 -12.45 -9.99 7.90
CA THR A 25 -13.76 -9.73 8.50
C THR A 25 -14.37 -8.44 7.96
N GLU A 26 -13.60 -7.36 7.94
CA GLU A 26 -14.08 -6.09 7.38
C GLU A 26 -14.33 -6.22 5.88
N ALA A 27 -13.41 -6.84 5.14
CA ALA A 27 -13.57 -7.10 3.72
C ALA A 27 -14.86 -7.86 3.39
N GLY A 28 -15.29 -8.78 4.27
CA GLY A 28 -16.56 -9.49 4.12
C GLY A 28 -17.79 -8.67 4.49
N LYS A 29 -17.68 -7.73 5.44
CA LYS A 29 -18.80 -6.88 5.88
C LYS A 29 -19.15 -5.78 4.87
N VAL A 30 -18.15 -5.26 4.17
CA VAL A 30 -18.33 -4.15 3.21
C VAL A 30 -18.66 -4.61 1.80
N GLN A 31 -18.93 -5.90 1.61
CA GLN A 31 -19.39 -6.40 0.32
C GLN A 31 -20.77 -5.80 -0.01
N PRO A 32 -21.07 -5.58 -1.30
CA PRO A 32 -22.42 -5.22 -1.73
C PRO A 32 -23.45 -6.26 -1.29
N ASP A 33 -24.68 -5.82 -1.05
CA ASP A 33 -25.80 -6.70 -0.72
C ASP A 33 -26.09 -7.67 -1.87
N ALA A 34 -25.64 -8.91 -1.72
CA ALA A 34 -25.85 -9.98 -2.69
C ALA A 34 -26.01 -11.33 -1.98
N ALA A 35 -26.91 -12.18 -2.49
CA ALA A 35 -27.26 -13.47 -1.89
C ALA A 35 -26.05 -14.41 -1.70
N ASN A 36 -24.99 -14.24 -2.49
CA ASN A 36 -23.77 -15.05 -2.42
C ASN A 36 -22.50 -14.21 -2.19
N ALA A 37 -22.62 -13.08 -1.47
CA ALA A 37 -21.51 -12.19 -1.19
C ALA A 37 -20.34 -12.91 -0.48
N PRO A 38 -19.07 -12.54 -0.77
CA PRO A 38 -17.91 -13.08 -0.09
C PRO A 38 -17.91 -12.76 1.40
N CYS A 39 -17.99 -13.78 2.26
CA CYS A 39 -17.71 -13.61 3.69
C CYS A 39 -16.20 -13.68 3.97
N HIS A 40 -15.81 -13.41 5.22
CA HIS A 40 -14.41 -13.44 5.66
C HIS A 40 -13.65 -14.73 5.32
N ASP A 41 -14.32 -15.90 5.35
CA ASP A 41 -13.71 -17.17 4.95
C ASP A 41 -13.36 -17.24 3.47
N SER A 42 -14.17 -16.61 2.62
CA SER A 42 -13.91 -16.57 1.18
C SER A 42 -12.67 -15.72 0.90
N ILE A 43 -12.53 -14.59 1.61
CA ILE A 43 -11.36 -13.72 1.53
C ILE A 43 -10.11 -14.42 2.07
N ASN A 44 -10.21 -15.14 3.20
CA ASN A 44 -9.09 -15.94 3.72
C ASN A 44 -8.65 -16.99 2.70
N ARG A 45 -9.59 -17.75 2.11
CA ARG A 45 -9.28 -18.75 1.08
C ARG A 45 -8.66 -18.13 -0.17
N LEU A 46 -9.08 -16.93 -0.57
CA LEU A 46 -8.42 -16.17 -1.63
C LEU A 46 -6.96 -15.94 -1.27
N LEU A 47 -6.67 -15.35 -0.11
CA LEU A 47 -5.29 -15.05 0.29
C LEU A 47 -4.44 -16.32 0.48
N TYR A 48 -5.04 -17.48 0.76
CA TYR A 48 -4.31 -18.73 0.93
C TYR A 48 -3.98 -19.43 -0.38
N ARG A 49 -4.85 -19.34 -1.38
CA ARG A 49 -4.67 -20.05 -2.66
C ARG A 49 -3.90 -19.24 -3.70
N LEU A 50 -3.74 -17.93 -3.48
CA LEU A 50 -2.98 -17.10 -4.40
C LEU A 50 -1.53 -17.53 -4.36
N CYS A 51 -0.98 -17.86 -5.52
CA CYS A 51 0.46 -17.94 -5.68
C CYS A 51 0.97 -16.51 -5.84
N PRO A 52 1.98 -16.07 -5.06
CA PRO A 52 2.61 -14.78 -5.28
C PRO A 52 3.18 -14.73 -6.71
N ASN A 53 2.47 -14.08 -7.63
CA ASN A 53 2.94 -13.88 -9.00
C ASN A 53 3.36 -12.41 -9.18
N THR A 54 4.63 -12.19 -9.47
CA THR A 54 5.19 -10.87 -9.77
C THR A 54 4.91 -10.43 -11.22
N GLU A 55 4.57 -11.37 -12.12
CA GLU A 55 4.25 -11.07 -13.52
C GLU A 55 3.03 -10.15 -13.62
N ALA A 56 1.97 -10.41 -12.85
CA ALA A 56 0.79 -9.55 -12.88
C ALA A 56 1.13 -8.10 -12.51
N LEU A 57 2.02 -7.89 -11.53
CA LEU A 57 2.51 -6.56 -11.18
C LEU A 57 3.39 -5.98 -12.30
N ARG A 58 4.27 -6.78 -12.90
CA ARG A 58 5.13 -6.38 -14.01
C ARG A 58 4.32 -5.96 -15.24
N ASP A 59 3.28 -6.71 -15.59
CA ASP A 59 2.39 -6.44 -16.72
C ASP A 59 1.53 -5.19 -16.49
N GLU A 60 1.06 -4.98 -15.26
CA GLU A 60 0.33 -3.78 -14.89
C GLU A 60 1.22 -2.53 -14.92
N SER A 61 2.41 -2.61 -14.33
CA SER A 61 3.34 -1.47 -14.17
C SER A 61 4.14 -1.15 -15.44
N GLY A 62 4.52 -2.17 -16.21
CA GLY A 62 5.33 -2.02 -17.42
C GLY A 62 4.69 -1.14 -18.50
N LYS A 63 3.37 -0.93 -18.42
CA LYS A 63 2.63 0.00 -19.29
C LYS A 63 2.92 1.47 -19.00
N PHE A 64 3.52 1.76 -17.86
CA PHE A 64 3.74 3.13 -17.34
C PHE A 64 5.21 3.42 -17.02
N VAL A 65 6.11 2.47 -17.29
CA VAL A 65 7.54 2.58 -17.00
C VAL A 65 8.31 2.57 -18.31
N ASP A 66 9.18 3.55 -18.51
CA ASP A 66 10.22 3.47 -19.54
C ASP A 66 11.32 2.54 -19.07
N LEU A 67 11.66 1.53 -19.89
CA LEU A 67 12.72 0.58 -19.59
C LEU A 67 14.09 1.01 -20.13
N ASN A 68 14.13 2.04 -20.97
CA ASN A 68 15.37 2.53 -21.58
C ASN A 68 15.94 3.75 -20.83
N SER A 69 15.19 4.31 -19.89
CA SER A 69 15.63 5.45 -19.08
C SER A 69 15.09 5.37 -17.66
N GLY A 70 15.86 5.85 -16.69
CA GLY A 70 15.43 5.91 -15.29
C GLY A 70 16.55 5.62 -14.29
N VAL A 71 16.13 5.38 -13.05
CA VAL A 71 17.01 4.99 -11.93
C VAL A 71 16.41 3.75 -11.27
N LEU A 72 17.24 2.73 -11.06
CA LEU A 72 16.86 1.58 -10.24
C LEU A 72 17.16 1.90 -8.79
N ILE A 73 16.12 1.99 -7.97
CA ILE A 73 16.24 2.16 -6.52
C ILE A 73 15.91 0.82 -5.86
N VAL A 74 16.83 0.34 -5.03
CA VAL A 74 16.64 -0.85 -4.22
C VAL A 74 16.56 -0.40 -2.77
N ASP A 75 15.44 -0.70 -2.11
CA ASP A 75 15.18 -0.35 -0.72
C ASP A 75 14.49 -1.53 -0.03
N ASP A 76 14.79 -1.74 1.26
CA ASP A 76 14.12 -2.75 2.07
C ASP A 76 12.99 -2.11 2.89
N SER A 77 11.76 -2.60 2.74
CA SER A 77 10.68 -2.18 3.63
C SER A 77 10.64 -3.09 4.86
N THR A 78 10.99 -2.55 6.02
CA THR A 78 10.70 -3.21 7.31
C THR A 78 9.23 -2.97 7.71
N SER A 79 8.48 -4.06 7.96
CA SER A 79 7.18 -3.97 8.64
C SER A 79 7.42 -3.78 10.13
N ASP A 80 6.73 -2.82 10.74
CA ASP A 80 6.82 -2.56 12.19
C ASP A 80 6.26 -3.77 12.94
N LYS A 81 7.13 -4.55 13.60
CA LYS A 81 6.78 -5.77 14.36
C LYS A 81 7.10 -5.56 15.84
N PRO A 82 6.32 -4.77 16.58
CA PRO A 82 6.62 -4.43 17.98
C PRO A 82 6.67 -5.64 18.93
N TYR A 83 6.20 -6.81 18.48
CA TYR A 83 6.17 -8.07 19.26
C TYR A 83 7.10 -9.17 18.72
N ALA A 84 7.95 -8.89 17.72
CA ALA A 84 8.92 -9.89 17.24
C ALA A 84 10.12 -9.94 18.19
N GLN A 85 10.09 -10.86 19.16
CA GLN A 85 11.14 -10.96 20.20
C GLN A 85 12.47 -11.56 19.74
N LYS A 86 12.65 -11.92 18.46
CA LYS A 86 13.94 -12.39 17.92
C LYS A 86 14.09 -12.03 16.45
N ILE A 87 14.87 -10.98 16.15
CA ILE A 87 15.57 -10.82 14.87
C ILE A 87 17.01 -10.45 15.27
N GLU A 88 17.93 -11.37 15.03
CA GLU A 88 19.29 -11.39 15.58
C GLU A 88 20.26 -10.40 14.89
N ILE A 89 19.78 -9.61 13.93
CA ILE A 89 20.54 -8.52 13.31
C ILE A 89 19.60 -7.31 13.18
N VAL A 90 19.66 -6.42 14.17
CA VAL A 90 19.08 -5.06 14.07
C VAL A 90 20.26 -4.11 13.89
N THR A 91 20.59 -3.77 12.65
CA THR A 91 21.40 -2.60 12.36
C THR A 91 20.57 -1.35 12.62
N ARG A 92 21.19 -0.32 13.19
CA ARG A 92 20.53 0.97 13.48
C ARG A 92 20.08 1.58 12.16
N HIS A 93 18.77 1.64 11.92
CA HIS A 93 18.19 2.33 10.77
C HIS A 93 17.50 3.62 11.22
N ARG A 94 17.59 4.65 10.38
CA ARG A 94 16.99 5.96 10.61
C ARG A 94 15.47 5.81 10.69
N SER A 95 14.91 6.01 11.87
CA SER A 95 13.45 6.05 12.03
C SER A 95 12.93 7.45 11.68
N GLY A 96 12.20 7.56 10.58
CA GLY A 96 11.48 8.78 10.19
C GLY A 96 10.36 9.21 11.16
N ARG A 97 10.24 8.57 12.32
CA ARG A 97 9.28 8.91 13.38
C ARG A 97 9.90 9.75 14.51
N HIS A 98 11.23 9.79 14.66
CA HIS A 98 11.88 10.33 15.86
C HIS A 98 12.66 11.65 15.72
N HIS A 99 12.83 12.21 14.51
CA HIS A 99 13.42 13.56 14.29
C HIS A 99 14.64 13.90 15.21
N ALA A 100 15.51 12.93 15.50
CA ALA A 100 16.66 13.12 16.38
C ALA A 100 17.90 12.42 15.82
N VAL A 101 19.03 13.12 15.90
CA VAL A 101 20.34 12.68 15.43
C VAL A 101 21.00 11.83 16.53
N VAL A 102 21.41 10.62 16.19
CA VAL A 102 22.32 9.82 17.03
C VAL A 102 23.72 10.40 16.84
N LYS A 103 24.49 10.52 17.93
CA LYS A 103 25.88 11.03 17.93
C LYS A 103 26.78 10.20 17.01
N ASP A 104 26.85 10.64 15.78
CA ASP A 104 27.97 10.77 14.87
C ASP A 104 27.35 11.46 13.65
N GLY A 105 27.94 12.55 13.16
CA GLY A 105 27.37 13.29 12.02
C GLY A 105 27.03 12.33 10.88
N ASP A 106 25.90 12.55 10.21
CA ASP A 106 25.43 11.71 9.10
C ASP A 106 26.49 11.66 7.98
N ILE A 107 27.48 10.76 8.09
CA ILE A 107 28.44 10.49 7.02
C ILE A 107 27.75 9.54 6.05
N GLU A 108 27.40 10.08 4.89
CA GLU A 108 26.84 9.29 3.80
C GLU A 108 27.98 8.72 2.95
N TYR A 109 28.12 7.39 2.97
CA TYR A 109 29.02 6.68 2.08
C TYR A 109 28.29 6.35 0.77
N ARG A 110 28.89 6.69 -0.37
CA ARG A 110 28.37 6.39 -1.70
C ARG A 110 29.43 5.69 -2.54
N ALA A 111 29.01 4.71 -3.33
CA ALA A 111 29.83 4.08 -4.36
C ALA A 111 29.12 4.28 -5.70
N THR A 112 29.85 4.76 -6.70
CA THR A 112 29.37 4.95 -8.07
C THR A 112 30.46 4.51 -9.04
N ASP A 113 30.07 3.87 -10.14
CA ASP A 113 30.92 3.55 -11.29
C ASP A 113 30.97 4.70 -12.32
N ASP A 114 30.07 5.68 -12.20
CA ASP A 114 30.09 6.92 -12.97
C ASP A 114 31.13 7.91 -12.39
N LEU A 115 32.32 7.92 -13.00
CA LEU A 115 33.43 8.79 -12.62
C LEU A 115 33.19 10.27 -12.95
N GLU A 116 32.23 10.56 -13.83
CA GLU A 116 31.89 11.91 -14.27
C GLU A 116 30.68 12.48 -13.50
N THR A 117 30.19 11.77 -12.46
CA THR A 117 29.08 12.25 -11.62
C THR A 117 29.43 13.62 -11.01
N ASP A 118 28.71 14.65 -11.45
CA ASP A 118 28.80 15.98 -10.87
C ASP A 118 27.90 16.14 -9.64
N GLU A 119 28.05 17.28 -8.96
CA GLU A 119 27.29 17.62 -7.76
C GLU A 119 25.78 17.66 -8.02
N LEU A 120 25.37 18.15 -9.20
CA LEU A 120 23.96 18.26 -9.56
C LEU A 120 23.33 16.87 -9.73
N ARG A 121 24.01 15.98 -10.45
CA ARG A 121 23.60 14.59 -10.65
C ARG A 121 23.54 13.83 -9.34
N ARG A 122 24.49 14.08 -8.44
CA ARG A 122 24.50 13.53 -7.08
C ARG A 122 23.25 13.92 -6.30
N LEU A 123 22.90 15.20 -6.29
CA LEU A 123 21.69 15.70 -5.62
C LEU A 123 20.42 15.09 -6.24
N GLN A 124 20.34 15.01 -7.57
CA GLN A 124 19.20 14.37 -8.25
C GLN A 124 19.02 12.90 -7.85
N LEU A 125 20.10 12.11 -7.80
CA LEU A 125 20.04 10.71 -7.37
C LEU A 125 19.63 10.58 -5.90
N ALA A 126 20.11 11.48 -5.04
CA ALA A 126 19.66 11.55 -3.65
C ALA A 126 18.16 11.86 -3.54
N ASP A 127 17.66 12.80 -4.34
CA ASP A 127 16.23 13.14 -4.41
C ASP A 127 15.40 11.94 -4.87
N TYR A 128 15.84 11.25 -5.92
CA TYR A 128 15.18 10.03 -6.38
C TYR A 128 15.15 8.96 -5.29
N SER A 129 16.27 8.72 -4.61
CA SER A 129 16.34 7.75 -3.51
C SER A 129 15.33 8.08 -2.42
N ARG A 130 15.20 9.36 -2.02
CA ARG A 130 14.24 9.77 -0.98
C ARG A 130 12.78 9.52 -1.36
N ARG A 131 12.44 9.49 -2.65
CA ARG A 131 11.08 9.17 -3.11
C ARG A 131 10.65 7.74 -2.76
N ILE A 132 11.58 6.82 -2.49
CA ILE A 132 11.22 5.47 -2.04
C ILE A 132 10.60 5.49 -0.64
N GLU A 133 11.03 6.41 0.24
CA GLU A 133 10.46 6.58 1.57
C GLU A 133 9.01 7.06 1.45
N GLU A 134 8.74 7.99 0.54
CA GLU A 134 7.39 8.48 0.24
C GLU A 134 6.51 7.36 -0.31
N TYR A 135 7.04 6.54 -1.22
CA TYR A 135 6.37 5.34 -1.74
C TYR A 135 6.01 4.36 -0.62
N HIS A 136 6.97 4.02 0.26
CA HIS A 136 6.74 3.13 1.39
C HIS A 136 5.72 3.68 2.39
N ARG A 137 5.81 4.98 2.71
CA ARG A 137 4.81 5.63 3.58
C ARG A 137 3.43 5.60 2.93
N GLY A 138 3.33 5.91 1.64
CA GLY A 138 2.08 5.88 0.88
C GLY A 138 1.45 4.49 0.84
N LEU A 139 2.23 3.46 0.52
CA LEU A 139 1.79 2.07 0.48
C LEU A 139 1.23 1.61 1.84
N LYS A 140 1.93 1.91 2.93
CA LYS A 140 1.50 1.57 4.30
C LYS A 140 0.24 2.34 4.71
N GLN A 141 0.20 3.63 4.42
CA GLN A 141 -0.89 4.53 4.83
C GLN A 141 -2.17 4.30 4.02
N PHE A 142 -2.06 4.19 2.70
CA PHE A 142 -3.21 4.17 1.79
C PHE A 142 -3.67 2.76 1.42
N CYS A 143 -2.81 1.74 1.48
CA CYS A 143 -3.18 0.37 1.13
C CYS A 143 -2.95 -0.64 2.27
N GLY A 144 -2.54 -0.16 3.45
CA GLY A 144 -2.49 -0.95 4.68
C GLY A 144 -1.58 -2.17 4.62
N ALA A 145 -0.50 -2.11 3.84
CA ALA A 145 0.37 -3.27 3.58
C ALA A 145 0.90 -3.99 4.85
N GLU A 146 1.04 -3.27 5.97
CA GLU A 146 1.47 -3.82 7.26
C GLU A 146 0.32 -4.13 8.22
N ARG A 147 -0.92 -3.87 7.82
CA ARG A 147 -2.12 -3.98 8.68
C ARG A 147 -2.90 -5.27 8.51
N SER A 148 -2.37 -6.20 7.70
CA SER A 148 -2.97 -7.52 7.52
C SER A 148 -3.10 -8.25 8.85
N GLN A 149 -4.30 -8.72 9.16
CA GLN A 149 -4.57 -9.51 10.37
C GLN A 149 -4.42 -11.02 10.16
N VAL A 150 -4.08 -11.46 8.93
CA VAL A 150 -3.89 -12.88 8.63
C VAL A 150 -2.62 -13.41 9.30
N ARG A 151 -2.64 -14.68 9.69
CA ARG A 151 -1.52 -15.30 10.44
C ARG A 151 -0.54 -16.06 9.57
N LEU A 152 -1.01 -16.64 8.47
CA LEU A 152 -0.19 -17.46 7.57
C LEU A 152 0.78 -16.58 6.77
N ALA A 153 2.06 -16.98 6.71
CA ALA A 153 3.11 -16.20 6.04
C ALA A 153 2.84 -16.00 4.54
N GLU A 154 2.32 -17.02 3.86
CA GLU A 154 1.91 -16.94 2.45
C GLU A 154 0.76 -15.94 2.25
N ALA A 155 -0.27 -16.01 3.08
CA ALA A 155 -1.38 -15.06 3.06
C ALA A 155 -0.93 -13.61 3.31
N ARG A 156 0.07 -13.41 4.19
CA ARG A 156 0.67 -12.09 4.42
C ARG A 156 1.42 -11.59 3.18
N ARG A 157 2.21 -12.45 2.54
CA ARG A 157 2.91 -12.12 1.27
C ARG A 157 1.91 -11.74 0.17
N ASN A 158 0.82 -12.49 0.06
CA ASN A 158 -0.25 -12.20 -0.90
C ASN A 158 -0.95 -10.88 -0.59
N HIS A 159 -1.23 -10.59 0.69
CA HIS A 159 -1.76 -9.28 1.09
C HIS A 159 -0.82 -8.14 0.68
N ILE A 160 0.49 -8.26 0.95
CA ILE A 160 1.49 -7.24 0.55
C ILE A 160 1.49 -7.05 -0.97
N GLY A 161 1.52 -8.13 -1.74
CA GLY A 161 1.47 -8.07 -3.21
C GLY A 161 0.22 -7.37 -3.74
N LEU A 162 -0.95 -7.68 -3.17
CA LEU A 162 -2.20 -7.02 -3.52
C LEU A 162 -2.25 -5.55 -3.06
N SER A 163 -1.64 -5.21 -1.92
CA SER A 163 -1.48 -3.81 -1.49
C SER A 163 -0.58 -3.01 -2.44
N ILE A 164 0.50 -3.60 -2.97
CA ILE A 164 1.34 -2.96 -3.98
C ILE A 164 0.54 -2.69 -5.26
N ARG A 165 -0.24 -3.68 -5.72
CA ARG A 165 -1.11 -3.52 -6.90
C ARG A 165 -2.24 -2.51 -6.67
N ALA A 166 -2.79 -2.44 -5.46
CA ALA A 166 -3.74 -1.39 -5.07
C ALA A 166 -3.08 -0.02 -5.14
N PHE A 167 -1.85 0.11 -4.63
CA PHE A 167 -1.13 1.36 -4.63
C PHE A 167 -0.71 1.81 -6.03
N LEU A 168 -0.35 0.86 -6.91
CA LEU A 168 -0.10 1.14 -8.33
C LEU A 168 -1.30 1.82 -8.99
N ARG A 169 -2.53 1.42 -8.67
CA ARG A 169 -3.76 2.07 -9.20
C ARG A 169 -3.87 3.53 -8.75
N PHE A 170 -3.52 3.85 -7.50
CA PHE A 170 -3.40 5.24 -7.05
C PHE A 170 -2.27 5.99 -7.77
N GLY A 171 -1.12 5.35 -7.99
CA GLY A 171 0.00 5.91 -8.74
C GLY A 171 -0.39 6.28 -10.17
N VAL A 172 -1.00 5.35 -10.90
CA VAL A 172 -1.49 5.57 -12.27
C VAL A 172 -2.56 6.67 -12.31
N PHE A 173 -3.50 6.68 -11.37
CA PHE A 173 -4.49 7.76 -11.29
C PHE A 173 -3.81 9.12 -11.09
N SER A 174 -2.85 9.20 -10.17
CA SER A 174 -2.11 10.42 -9.87
C SER A 174 -1.33 10.93 -11.08
N LEU A 175 -0.66 10.03 -11.83
CA LEU A 175 0.04 10.38 -13.07
C LEU A 175 -0.91 10.92 -14.15
N LYS A 176 -2.12 10.38 -14.24
CA LYS A 176 -3.10 10.79 -15.26
C LYS A 176 -3.81 12.08 -14.94
N THR A 177 -4.04 12.39 -13.67
CA THR A 177 -4.92 13.50 -13.26
C THR A 177 -4.20 14.61 -12.50
N GLY A 178 -2.96 14.39 -12.05
CA GLY A 178 -2.22 15.30 -11.17
C GLY A 178 -2.72 15.33 -9.72
N TYR A 179 -3.68 14.47 -9.33
CA TYR A 179 -4.14 14.40 -7.94
C TYR A 179 -3.12 13.65 -7.08
N SER A 180 -2.99 14.05 -5.82
CA SER A 180 -2.19 13.28 -4.86
C SER A 180 -2.87 11.96 -4.50
N TRP A 181 -2.11 10.98 -4.01
CA TRP A 181 -2.67 9.72 -3.48
C TRP A 181 -3.68 9.96 -2.36
N PHE A 182 -3.42 10.96 -1.52
CA PHE A 182 -4.33 11.39 -0.46
C PHE A 182 -5.67 11.85 -1.05
N GLU A 183 -5.63 12.71 -2.07
CA GLU A 183 -6.84 13.21 -2.71
C GLU A 183 -7.59 12.07 -3.43
N ALA A 184 -6.88 11.21 -4.16
CA ALA A 184 -7.46 10.05 -4.82
C ALA A 184 -8.24 9.15 -3.85
N LYS A 185 -7.66 8.84 -2.68
CA LYS A 185 -8.33 8.04 -1.65
C LYS A 185 -9.46 8.80 -0.97
N THR A 186 -9.25 10.08 -0.66
CA THR A 186 -10.24 10.92 0.03
C THR A 186 -11.51 11.12 -0.79
N ARG A 187 -11.41 11.16 -2.12
CA ARG A 187 -12.58 11.28 -3.00
C ARG A 187 -13.57 10.14 -2.85
N ILE A 188 -13.11 8.90 -2.70
CA ILE A 188 -13.96 7.73 -2.41
C ILE A 188 -14.82 7.99 -1.16
N ILE A 189 -14.19 8.53 -0.11
CA ILE A 189 -14.87 8.86 1.15
C ILE A 189 -15.82 10.04 0.96
N ARG A 190 -15.39 11.11 0.30
CA ARG A 190 -16.21 12.31 0.10
C ARG A 190 -17.48 11.97 -0.68
N ASP A 191 -17.40 11.07 -1.65
CA ASP A 191 -18.59 10.64 -2.40
C ASP A 191 -19.52 9.78 -1.54
N ALA A 192 -18.99 8.90 -0.67
CA ALA A 192 -19.79 8.20 0.33
C ALA A 192 -20.46 9.17 1.33
N VAL A 193 -19.75 10.20 1.78
CA VAL A 193 -20.29 11.25 2.68
C VAL A 193 -21.39 12.05 1.97
N LYS A 194 -21.20 12.44 0.70
CA LYS A 194 -22.26 13.11 -0.09
C LYS A 194 -23.51 12.24 -0.19
N ASN A 195 -23.35 10.94 -0.46
CA ASN A 195 -24.48 10.01 -0.53
C ASN A 195 -25.22 9.89 0.81
N TYR A 196 -24.50 9.86 1.93
CA TYR A 196 -25.11 9.88 3.26
C TYR A 196 -25.85 11.20 3.53
N LEU A 197 -25.26 12.35 3.21
CA LEU A 197 -25.90 13.66 3.39
C LEU A 197 -27.17 13.80 2.56
N ALA A 198 -27.23 13.16 1.38
CA ALA A 198 -28.44 13.12 0.57
C ALA A 198 -29.55 12.24 1.18
N ASN A 199 -29.19 11.21 1.96
CA ASN A 199 -30.12 10.23 2.54
C ASN A 199 -29.72 9.87 3.99
N PRO A 200 -29.83 10.80 4.95
CA PRO A 200 -29.42 10.54 6.32
C PRO A 200 -30.34 9.49 6.95
N VAL A 201 -29.77 8.40 7.45
CA VAL A 201 -30.53 7.30 8.09
C VAL A 201 -30.67 7.44 9.61
N TYR A 202 -29.79 8.20 10.24
CA TYR A 202 -29.81 8.45 11.70
C TYR A 202 -30.48 9.79 12.01
N VAL A 203 -31.79 9.88 11.76
CA VAL A 203 -32.59 11.07 12.04
C VAL A 203 -33.37 10.84 13.35
N LEU A 204 -33.28 11.79 14.28
CA LEU A 204 -34.14 11.81 15.46
C LEU A 204 -35.44 12.54 15.11
N SER A 205 -36.55 12.06 15.66
CA SER A 205 -37.82 12.79 15.55
C SER A 205 -37.66 14.21 16.10
N PRO A 206 -38.15 15.24 15.40
CA PRO A 206 -38.15 16.59 15.92
C PRO A 206 -38.88 16.65 17.27
N THR A 207 -38.29 17.32 18.25
CA THR A 207 -38.88 17.48 19.58
C THR A 207 -39.83 18.68 19.69
N ALA A 208 -40.34 19.18 18.56
CA ALA A 208 -41.28 20.30 18.49
C ALA A 208 -42.36 20.03 17.43
#